data_AF-A0A970FXD8-F1
#
_entry.id   AF-A0A970FXD8-F1
#
_cell.length_a   1.000
_cell.length_b   1.000
_cell.length_c   1.000
_cell.angle_alpha   90.00
_cell.angle_beta   90.00
_cell.angle_gamma   90.00
#
_symmetry.space_group_name_H-M   'P 1'
#
loop_
_entity.id
_entity.type
_entity.pdbx_description
1 polymer ?
#
loop_
_entity_poly.entity_id
_entity_poly.type
_entity_poly.pdbx_seq_one_letter_code
_entity_poly.pdbx_strand_id
1 'polypeptide(L)'
;MLARLMGYYCAVSDYPNAVKCAKLCIETGERAGMLLHAALAYGVLARAAIAAKEIEKAAALTSRYLKLCSDNGIYEYFRLRSAYNPILEFAYCRGIETEFTARMMEFVGYRPKKAYAETLGAFTVYQDRERKKIVKFRTKKERELLAFLLDAGDCGATKEQISNAIWRDSESGNIKNLIAVNLRHIKNDLEVAGIKESVVCRENRYFICRDEIECDFELFERAYEEFKLNNAAAQVRELLSLYKGEYLSDFEALWATAKKIRYHEIYEKAKKSLR
;
A
#
# COMPACT_ATOMS: atom_id res chain seq x y z
N MET A 1 -16.00 27.23 4.67
CA MET A 1 -15.70 26.63 5.99
C MET A 1 -15.81 25.10 5.96
N LEU A 2 -16.94 24.54 5.50
CA LEU A 2 -17.18 23.09 5.46
C LEU A 2 -16.16 22.27 4.65
N ALA A 3 -15.72 22.76 3.48
CA ALA A 3 -14.72 22.04 2.67
C ALA A 3 -13.35 21.92 3.35
N ARG A 4 -12.95 22.94 4.13
CA ARG A 4 -11.71 22.88 4.93
C ARG A 4 -11.86 21.84 6.05
N LEU A 5 -12.98 21.87 6.79
CA LEU A 5 -13.27 20.89 7.84
C LEU A 5 -13.30 19.46 7.30
N MET A 6 -13.95 19.24 6.15
CA MET A 6 -13.97 17.97 5.45
C MET A 6 -12.55 17.47 5.13
N GLY A 7 -11.69 18.35 4.60
CA GLY A 7 -10.29 18.03 4.34
C GLY A 7 -9.51 17.62 5.59
N TYR A 8 -9.71 18.34 6.71
CA TYR A 8 -9.11 17.99 8.00
C TYR A 8 -9.57 16.62 8.49
N TYR A 9 -10.87 16.34 8.52
CA TYR A 9 -11.39 15.04 8.96
C TYR A 9 -10.91 13.88 8.07
N CYS A 10 -10.79 14.11 6.76
CA CYS A 10 -10.24 13.13 5.84
C CYS A 10 -8.75 12.85 6.05
N ALA A 11 -7.97 13.87 6.44
CA ALA A 11 -6.54 13.72 6.71
C ALA A 11 -6.29 12.89 7.97
N VAL A 12 -7.22 12.91 8.93
CA VAL A 12 -7.15 12.10 10.15
C VAL A 12 -8.01 10.84 10.08
N SER A 13 -8.46 10.40 8.89
CA SER A 13 -9.28 9.18 8.71
C SER A 13 -10.58 9.16 9.56
N ASP A 14 -11.09 10.31 9.97
CA ASP A 14 -12.40 10.46 10.65
C ASP A 14 -13.53 10.51 9.62
N TYR A 15 -13.80 9.35 9.03
CA TYR A 15 -14.79 9.21 7.97
C TYR A 15 -16.21 9.64 8.39
N PRO A 16 -16.73 9.35 9.60
CA PRO A 16 -18.06 9.82 10.01
C PRO A 16 -18.22 11.34 9.95
N ASN A 17 -17.27 12.10 10.50
CA ASN A 17 -17.34 13.57 10.47
C ASN A 17 -17.05 14.12 9.08
N ALA A 18 -16.12 13.51 8.34
CA ALA A 18 -15.86 13.86 6.94
C ALA A 18 -17.10 13.70 6.06
N VAL A 19 -17.85 12.60 6.21
CA VAL A 19 -19.09 12.32 5.48
C VAL A 19 -20.16 13.36 5.78
N LYS A 20 -20.31 13.79 7.04
CA LYS A 20 -21.28 14.83 7.43
C LYS A 20 -20.98 16.17 6.74
N CYS A 21 -19.72 16.60 6.75
CA CYS A 21 -19.30 17.82 6.06
C CYS A 21 -19.44 17.70 4.54
N ALA A 22 -19.11 16.53 3.96
CA ALA A 22 -19.21 16.28 2.53
C ALA A 22 -20.66 16.41 2.01
N LYS A 23 -21.64 15.83 2.70
CA LYS A 23 -23.06 15.93 2.31
C LYS A 23 -23.54 17.39 2.24
N LEU A 24 -23.24 18.19 3.26
CA LEU A 24 -23.59 19.62 3.30
C LEU A 24 -22.86 20.43 2.19
N CYS A 25 -21.61 20.06 1.88
CA CYS A 25 -20.86 20.66 0.78
C CYS A 25 -21.47 20.36 -0.60
N ILE A 26 -21.99 19.16 -0.84
CA ILE A 26 -22.66 18.80 -2.10
C ILE A 26 -23.94 19.61 -2.26
N GLU A 27 -24.81 19.59 -1.24
CA GLU A 27 -26.09 20.30 -1.27
C GLU A 27 -25.93 21.80 -1.55
N THR A 28 -24.90 22.42 -1.00
CA THR A 28 -24.63 23.86 -1.19
C THR A 28 -23.87 24.12 -2.49
N GLY A 29 -22.90 23.25 -2.82
CA GLY A 29 -22.00 23.41 -3.97
C GLY A 29 -22.69 23.19 -5.31
N GLU A 30 -23.56 22.18 -5.42
CA GLU A 30 -24.33 21.94 -6.65
C GLU A 30 -25.34 23.07 -6.90
N ARG A 31 -26.04 23.55 -5.85
CA ARG A 31 -26.97 24.68 -5.96
C ARG A 31 -26.31 26.01 -6.34
N ALA A 32 -25.06 26.22 -5.93
CA ALA A 32 -24.31 27.45 -6.19
C ALA A 32 -23.40 27.37 -7.43
N GLY A 33 -23.39 26.25 -8.18
CA GLY A 33 -22.47 26.05 -9.30
C GLY A 33 -20.98 25.92 -8.90
N MET A 34 -20.69 25.74 -7.61
CA MET A 34 -19.33 25.61 -7.07
C MET A 34 -18.86 24.15 -7.13
N LEU A 35 -18.67 23.63 -8.35
CA LEU A 35 -18.47 22.20 -8.63
C LEU A 35 -17.16 21.63 -8.08
N LEU A 36 -16.15 22.47 -7.83
CA LEU A 36 -14.89 22.04 -7.21
C LEU A 36 -15.09 21.40 -5.83
N HIS A 37 -15.86 22.06 -4.96
CA HIS A 37 -16.08 21.58 -3.59
C HIS A 37 -17.02 20.38 -3.55
N ALA A 38 -17.99 20.33 -4.48
CA ALA A 38 -18.87 19.19 -4.64
C ALA A 38 -18.08 17.95 -5.12
N ALA A 39 -17.18 18.10 -6.10
CA ALA A 39 -16.32 17.01 -6.56
C ALA A 39 -15.47 16.45 -5.40
N LEU A 40 -14.80 17.31 -4.63
CA LEU A 40 -14.02 16.86 -3.47
C LEU A 40 -14.88 16.10 -2.45
N ALA A 41 -16.09 16.57 -2.19
CA ALA A 41 -17.02 15.90 -1.30
C ALA A 41 -17.44 14.52 -1.82
N TYR A 42 -17.71 14.38 -3.12
CA TYR A 42 -17.96 13.06 -3.72
C TYR A 42 -16.77 12.11 -3.59
N GLY A 43 -15.54 12.61 -3.76
CA GLY A 43 -14.33 11.81 -3.54
C GLY A 43 -14.22 11.30 -2.10
N VAL A 44 -14.52 12.15 -1.11
CA VAL A 44 -14.56 11.75 0.31
C VAL A 44 -15.62 10.69 0.57
N LEU A 45 -16.82 10.88 0.05
CA LEU A 45 -17.91 9.90 0.19
C LEU A 45 -17.56 8.57 -0.49
N ALA A 46 -16.95 8.61 -1.67
CA ALA A 46 -16.51 7.41 -2.40
C ALA A 46 -15.50 6.62 -1.56
N ARG A 47 -14.48 7.28 -1.00
CA ARG A 47 -13.50 6.64 -0.11
C ARG A 47 -14.16 5.98 1.11
N ALA A 48 -15.08 6.70 1.76
CA ALA A 48 -15.78 6.19 2.93
C ALA A 48 -16.63 4.95 2.57
N ALA A 49 -17.33 4.97 1.43
CA ALA A 49 -18.12 3.84 0.96
C ALA A 49 -17.24 2.63 0.58
N ILE A 50 -16.08 2.86 -0.06
CA ILE A 50 -15.08 1.81 -0.36
C ILE A 50 -14.59 1.16 0.94
N ALA A 51 -14.19 1.97 1.93
CA ALA A 51 -13.71 1.49 3.22
C ALA A 51 -14.80 0.71 3.98
N ALA A 52 -16.05 1.16 3.91
CA ALA A 52 -17.20 0.48 4.49
C ALA A 52 -17.66 -0.76 3.69
N LYS A 53 -17.02 -1.08 2.56
CA LYS A 53 -17.40 -2.17 1.64
C LYS A 53 -18.84 -2.06 1.10
N GLU A 54 -19.37 -0.84 1.01
CA GLU A 54 -20.69 -0.55 0.43
C GLU A 54 -20.59 -0.47 -1.10
N ILE A 55 -20.46 -1.63 -1.77
CA ILE A 55 -20.02 -1.73 -3.17
C ILE A 55 -20.86 -0.88 -4.16
N GLU A 56 -22.19 -1.01 -4.13
CA GLU A 56 -23.08 -0.28 -5.05
C GLU A 56 -22.97 1.24 -4.86
N LYS A 57 -22.96 1.67 -3.61
CA LYS A 57 -22.84 3.08 -3.25
C LYS A 57 -21.46 3.62 -3.61
N ALA A 58 -20.41 2.85 -3.37
CA ALA A 58 -19.05 3.18 -3.76
C ALA A 58 -18.92 3.35 -5.28
N ALA A 59 -19.57 2.49 -6.06
CA ALA A 59 -19.61 2.59 -7.53
C ALA A 59 -20.30 3.87 -8.00
N ALA A 60 -21.50 4.16 -7.49
CA ALA A 60 -22.24 5.37 -7.85
C ALA A 60 -21.46 6.65 -7.48
N LEU A 61 -20.89 6.71 -6.27
CA LEU A 61 -20.11 7.86 -5.81
C LEU A 61 -18.80 8.03 -6.59
N THR A 62 -18.12 6.92 -6.92
CA THR A 62 -16.89 6.94 -7.70
C THR A 62 -17.14 7.43 -9.12
N SER A 63 -18.17 6.92 -9.81
CA SER A 63 -18.53 7.39 -11.14
C SER A 63 -18.85 8.88 -11.12
N ARG A 64 -19.70 9.32 -10.19
CA ARG A 64 -20.06 10.76 -10.07
C ARG A 64 -18.83 11.63 -9.80
N TYR A 65 -17.94 11.21 -8.91
CA TYR A 65 -16.70 11.92 -8.59
C TYR A 65 -15.80 12.06 -9.82
N LEU A 66 -15.50 10.96 -10.50
CA LEU A 66 -14.60 10.94 -11.65
C LEU A 66 -15.16 11.75 -12.82
N LYS A 67 -16.48 11.66 -13.07
CA LYS A 67 -17.15 12.47 -14.09
C LYS A 67 -17.05 13.97 -13.79
N LEU A 68 -17.32 14.39 -12.55
CA LEU A 68 -17.15 15.79 -12.15
C LEU A 68 -15.70 16.26 -12.29
N CYS A 69 -14.72 15.41 -11.96
CA CYS A 69 -13.31 15.72 -12.17
C CYS A 69 -12.97 15.90 -13.66
N SER A 70 -13.47 15.00 -14.52
CA SER A 70 -13.29 15.08 -15.97
C SER A 70 -13.91 16.36 -16.55
N ASP A 71 -15.17 16.61 -16.24
CA ASP A 71 -15.94 17.73 -16.79
C ASP A 71 -15.39 19.11 -16.36
N ASN A 72 -14.70 19.17 -15.21
CA ASN A 72 -14.23 20.44 -14.62
C ASN A 72 -12.70 20.56 -14.55
N GLY A 73 -11.93 19.62 -15.13
CA GLY A 73 -10.46 19.69 -15.14
C GLY A 73 -9.78 19.53 -13.77
N ILE A 74 -10.41 18.83 -12.82
CA ILE A 74 -9.94 18.72 -11.43
C ILE A 74 -8.98 17.52 -11.29
N TYR A 75 -7.74 17.67 -11.75
CA TYR A 75 -6.77 16.56 -11.82
C TYR A 75 -5.70 16.59 -10.71
N GLU A 76 -5.29 17.78 -10.26
CA GLU A 76 -4.16 17.95 -9.35
C GLU A 76 -4.36 17.23 -7.99
N TYR A 77 -5.60 17.01 -7.57
CA TYR A 77 -5.90 16.30 -6.32
C TYR A 77 -5.53 14.82 -6.35
N PHE A 78 -5.48 14.19 -7.52
CA PHE A 78 -5.03 12.79 -7.60
C PHE A 78 -3.56 12.63 -7.20
N ARG A 79 -2.76 13.71 -7.20
CA ARG A 79 -1.38 13.69 -6.66
C ARG A 79 -1.35 13.38 -5.15
N LEU A 80 -2.45 13.59 -4.42
CA LEU A 80 -2.62 13.09 -3.05
C LEU A 80 -2.90 11.58 -3.07
N ARG A 81 -1.87 10.82 -3.47
CA ARG A 81 -1.92 9.38 -3.75
C ARG A 81 -2.58 8.56 -2.65
N SER A 82 -2.26 8.80 -1.38
CA SER A 82 -2.85 8.07 -0.24
C SER A 82 -4.37 8.22 -0.14
N ALA A 83 -4.92 9.37 -0.55
CA ALA A 83 -6.34 9.64 -0.51
C ALA A 83 -7.07 9.09 -1.74
N TYR A 84 -6.52 9.25 -2.93
CA TYR A 84 -7.26 9.03 -4.18
C TYR A 84 -6.87 7.78 -4.97
N ASN A 85 -5.72 7.14 -4.69
CA ASN A 85 -5.40 5.85 -5.28
C ASN A 85 -6.46 4.77 -5.00
N PRO A 86 -7.06 4.68 -3.79
CA PRO A 86 -8.14 3.71 -3.55
C PRO A 86 -9.35 3.89 -4.48
N ILE A 87 -9.66 5.14 -4.86
CA ILE A 87 -10.76 5.44 -5.79
C ILE A 87 -10.38 5.00 -7.21
N LEU A 88 -9.16 5.34 -7.67
CA LEU A 88 -8.68 4.94 -9.00
C LEU A 88 -8.58 3.43 -9.14
N GLU A 89 -8.10 2.74 -8.11
CA GLU A 89 -8.05 1.28 -8.06
C GLU A 89 -9.45 0.67 -8.12
N PHE A 90 -10.38 1.17 -7.30
CA PHE A 90 -11.77 0.70 -7.31
C PHE A 90 -12.43 0.91 -8.68
N ALA A 91 -12.24 2.08 -9.28
CA ALA A 91 -12.78 2.40 -10.60
C ALA A 91 -12.20 1.47 -11.68
N TYR A 92 -10.90 1.25 -11.66
CA TYR A 92 -10.21 0.35 -12.60
C TYR A 92 -10.75 -1.08 -12.52
N CYS A 93 -10.83 -1.64 -11.31
CA CYS A 93 -11.32 -3.00 -11.08
C CYS A 93 -12.80 -3.20 -11.46
N ARG A 94 -13.58 -2.12 -11.51
CA ARG A 94 -15.03 -2.15 -11.81
C ARG A 94 -15.38 -1.60 -13.18
N GLY A 95 -14.40 -1.16 -13.98
CA GLY A 95 -14.64 -0.58 -15.30
C GLY A 95 -15.40 0.77 -15.24
N ILE A 96 -15.23 1.56 -14.19
CA ILE A 96 -15.91 2.85 -14.01
C ILE A 96 -15.10 3.96 -14.67
N GLU A 97 -15.77 4.79 -15.48
CA GLU A 97 -15.16 5.92 -16.23
C GLU A 97 -13.81 5.52 -16.88
N THR A 98 -13.78 4.40 -17.61
CA THR A 98 -12.55 3.65 -17.93
C THR A 98 -11.43 4.50 -18.54
N GLU A 99 -11.75 5.33 -19.53
CA GLU A 99 -10.76 6.19 -20.20
C GLU A 99 -10.17 7.23 -19.25
N PHE A 100 -11.03 7.91 -18.48
CA PHE A 100 -10.60 8.91 -17.51
C PHE A 100 -9.80 8.27 -16.37
N THR A 101 -10.26 7.13 -15.85
CA THR A 101 -9.56 6.36 -14.84
C THR A 101 -8.16 5.96 -15.31
N ALA A 102 -8.03 5.40 -16.52
CA ALA A 102 -6.73 5.03 -17.09
C ALA A 102 -5.79 6.24 -17.21
N ARG A 103 -6.31 7.36 -17.72
CA ARG A 103 -5.55 8.62 -17.83
C ARG A 103 -5.07 9.13 -16.46
N MET A 104 -5.92 9.08 -15.43
CA MET A 104 -5.55 9.54 -14.09
C MET A 104 -4.56 8.60 -13.40
N MET A 105 -4.69 7.28 -13.60
CA MET A 105 -3.70 6.31 -13.12
C MET A 105 -2.33 6.54 -13.76
N GLU A 106 -2.28 6.82 -15.06
CA GLU A 106 -1.05 7.19 -15.75
C GLU A 106 -0.47 8.51 -15.21
N PHE A 107 -1.30 9.56 -15.12
CA PHE A 107 -0.91 10.88 -14.63
C PHE A 107 -0.24 10.84 -13.26
N VAL A 108 -0.77 10.03 -12.34
CA VAL A 108 -0.21 9.90 -10.99
C VAL A 108 0.80 8.77 -10.84
N GLY A 109 1.07 8.03 -11.91
CA GLY A 109 1.96 6.87 -11.90
C GLY A 109 1.47 5.73 -11.01
N TYR A 110 0.15 5.61 -10.82
CA TYR A 110 -0.42 4.49 -10.06
C TYR A 110 -0.45 3.22 -10.92
N ARG A 111 -0.11 2.10 -10.28
CA ARG A 111 -0.19 0.76 -10.86
C ARG A 111 -0.99 -0.12 -9.90
N PRO A 112 -1.96 -0.91 -10.39
CA PRO A 112 -2.68 -1.86 -9.55
C PRO A 112 -1.73 -2.84 -8.88
N LYS A 113 -2.05 -3.22 -7.65
CA LYS A 113 -1.27 -4.25 -6.95
C LYS A 113 -1.55 -5.61 -7.58
N LYS A 114 -0.50 -6.22 -8.11
CA LYS A 114 -0.52 -7.55 -8.74
C LYS A 114 -0.07 -8.65 -7.80
N ALA A 115 0.70 -8.32 -6.77
CA ALA A 115 1.18 -9.28 -5.79
C ALA A 115 0.96 -8.79 -4.36
N TYR A 116 0.94 -9.75 -3.44
CA TYR A 116 0.89 -9.49 -2.01
C TYR A 116 2.05 -10.20 -1.31
N ALA A 117 2.84 -9.47 -0.53
CA ALA A 117 3.88 -10.00 0.33
C ALA A 117 3.42 -9.99 1.79
N GLU A 118 3.28 -11.18 2.34
CA GLU A 118 3.06 -11.43 3.75
C GLU A 118 4.42 -11.53 4.44
N THR A 119 4.63 -10.68 5.45
CA THR A 119 5.90 -10.51 6.16
C THR A 119 5.72 -10.52 7.68
N LEU A 120 4.51 -10.30 8.20
CA LEU A 120 4.20 -10.43 9.64
C LEU A 120 3.84 -11.88 9.95
N GLY A 121 4.87 -12.70 10.07
CA GLY A 121 4.82 -14.16 10.13
C GLY A 121 5.84 -14.76 9.16
N ALA A 122 5.53 -15.95 8.63
CA ALA A 122 6.37 -16.60 7.63
C ALA A 122 6.26 -15.89 6.27
N PHE A 123 7.41 -15.57 5.65
CA PHE A 123 7.46 -14.74 4.46
C PHE A 123 6.83 -15.41 3.23
N THR A 124 5.68 -14.93 2.75
CA THR A 124 4.98 -15.55 1.61
C THR A 124 4.59 -14.50 0.59
N VAL A 125 4.81 -14.77 -0.70
CA VAL A 125 4.36 -13.89 -1.78
C VAL A 125 3.25 -14.57 -2.57
N TYR A 126 2.17 -13.84 -2.82
CA TYR A 126 1.01 -14.28 -3.57
C TYR A 126 0.91 -13.51 -4.89
N GLN A 127 0.37 -14.17 -5.92
CA GLN A 127 0.14 -13.65 -7.27
C GLN A 127 -1.10 -12.75 -7.37
N ASP A 128 -1.74 -12.47 -6.24
CA ASP A 128 -2.96 -11.70 -6.12
C ASP A 128 -3.13 -11.20 -4.68
N ARG A 129 -3.93 -10.14 -4.50
CA ARG A 129 -4.25 -9.58 -3.18
C ARG A 129 -5.15 -10.47 -2.33
N GLU A 130 -5.94 -11.33 -2.96
CA GLU A 130 -6.84 -12.26 -2.27
C GLU A 130 -6.08 -13.46 -1.68
N ARG A 131 -4.76 -13.52 -1.91
CA ARG A 131 -3.84 -14.54 -1.42
C ARG A 131 -4.22 -15.94 -1.87
N LYS A 132 -4.78 -16.07 -3.08
CA LYS A 132 -5.28 -17.35 -3.62
C LYS A 132 -4.15 -18.22 -4.17
N LYS A 133 -3.12 -17.62 -4.78
CA LYS A 133 -2.05 -18.38 -5.44
C LYS A 133 -0.67 -17.90 -5.00
N ILE A 134 0.17 -18.83 -4.53
CA ILE A 134 1.53 -18.53 -4.05
C ILE A 134 2.53 -18.44 -5.22
N VAL A 135 3.48 -17.51 -5.14
CA VAL A 135 4.70 -17.48 -5.96
C VAL A 135 5.70 -18.47 -5.36
N LYS A 136 6.12 -19.46 -6.15
CA LYS A 136 7.07 -20.49 -5.70
C LYS A 136 8.49 -20.03 -5.95
N PHE A 137 9.23 -19.76 -4.89
CA PHE A 137 10.67 -19.49 -4.94
C PHE A 137 11.47 -20.77 -4.73
N ARG A 138 12.67 -20.82 -5.31
CA ARG A 138 13.49 -22.04 -5.36
C ARG A 138 14.20 -22.34 -4.06
N THR A 139 14.64 -21.29 -3.36
CA THR A 139 15.49 -21.44 -2.18
C THR A 139 15.07 -20.51 -1.04
N LYS A 140 15.45 -20.86 0.19
CA LYS A 140 15.27 -19.98 1.36
C LYS A 140 16.03 -18.65 1.19
N LYS A 141 17.24 -18.69 0.60
CA LYS A 141 18.07 -17.49 0.38
C LYS A 141 17.49 -16.53 -0.66
N GLU A 142 16.83 -17.06 -1.68
CA GLU A 142 16.08 -16.27 -2.64
C GLU A 142 14.94 -15.50 -1.96
N ARG A 143 14.13 -16.20 -1.14
CA ARG A 143 13.05 -15.60 -0.35
C ARG A 143 13.57 -14.54 0.61
N GLU A 144 14.67 -14.83 1.31
CA GLU A 144 15.31 -13.89 2.24
C GLU A 144 15.84 -12.64 1.53
N LEU A 145 16.47 -12.80 0.35
CA LEU A 145 16.94 -11.68 -0.47
C LEU A 145 15.78 -10.79 -0.94
N LEU A 146 14.67 -11.38 -1.38
CA LEU A 146 13.47 -10.63 -1.75
C LEU A 146 12.94 -9.84 -0.56
N ALA A 147 12.79 -10.48 0.61
CA ALA A 147 12.34 -9.82 1.83
C ALA A 147 13.26 -8.65 2.23
N PHE A 148 14.58 -8.85 2.14
CA PHE A 148 15.58 -7.81 2.43
C PHE A 148 15.47 -6.61 1.50
N LEU A 149 15.29 -6.82 0.20
CA LEU A 149 15.16 -5.72 -0.75
C LEU A 149 13.79 -5.01 -0.66
N LEU A 150 12.72 -5.74 -0.29
CA LEU A 150 11.43 -5.12 0.05
C LEU A 150 11.55 -4.23 1.28
N ASP A 151 12.29 -4.68 2.30
CA ASP A 151 12.55 -3.93 3.54
C ASP A 151 13.40 -2.68 3.30
N ALA A 152 14.43 -2.79 2.45
CA ALA A 152 15.31 -1.68 2.09
C ALA A 152 14.56 -0.53 1.37
N GLY A 153 13.40 -0.81 0.78
CA GLY A 153 12.52 0.17 0.18
C GLY A 153 13.21 1.08 -0.83
N ASP A 154 12.99 2.40 -0.71
CA ASP A 154 13.49 3.39 -1.67
C ASP A 154 14.99 3.69 -1.50
N CYS A 155 15.61 3.19 -0.44
CA CYS A 155 17.07 3.25 -0.27
C CYS A 155 17.78 2.19 -1.12
N GLY A 156 17.11 1.05 -1.38
CA GLY A 156 17.71 -0.12 -2.00
C GLY A 156 18.94 -0.63 -1.25
N ALA A 157 19.68 -1.55 -1.87
CA ALA A 157 20.89 -2.10 -1.27
C ALA A 157 22.03 -2.31 -2.28
N THR A 158 23.28 -2.07 -1.87
CA THR A 158 24.45 -2.43 -2.67
C THR A 158 24.72 -3.94 -2.60
N LYS A 159 25.57 -4.46 -3.50
CA LYS A 159 25.99 -5.87 -3.45
C LYS A 159 26.68 -6.21 -2.13
N GLU A 160 27.46 -5.29 -1.58
CA GLU A 160 28.17 -5.46 -0.31
C GLU A 160 27.17 -5.55 0.86
N GLN A 161 26.15 -4.70 0.88
CA GLN A 161 25.09 -4.76 1.89
C GLN A 161 24.32 -6.07 1.80
N ILE A 162 23.93 -6.50 0.59
CA ILE A 162 23.27 -7.78 0.35
C ILE A 162 24.15 -8.94 0.81
N SER A 163 25.43 -8.93 0.44
CA SER A 163 26.42 -9.95 0.83
C SER A 163 26.49 -10.06 2.36
N ASN A 164 26.63 -8.93 3.06
CA ASN A 164 26.78 -8.88 4.51
C ASN A 164 25.51 -9.23 5.28
N ALA A 165 24.33 -9.03 4.68
CA ALA A 165 23.05 -9.32 5.30
C ALA A 165 22.64 -10.79 5.11
N ILE A 166 22.86 -11.35 3.90
CA ILE A 166 22.28 -12.64 3.51
C ILE A 166 23.34 -13.75 3.42
N TRP A 167 24.58 -13.44 3.05
CA TRP A 167 25.67 -14.39 2.82
C TRP A 167 26.89 -14.15 3.71
N ARG A 168 26.69 -13.57 4.91
CA ARG A 168 27.80 -13.26 5.84
C ARG A 168 28.68 -14.47 6.14
N ASP A 169 28.05 -15.61 6.39
CA ASP A 169 28.73 -16.84 6.83
C ASP A 169 28.96 -17.82 5.65
N SER A 170 28.85 -17.34 4.41
CA SER A 170 29.01 -18.18 3.22
C SER A 170 30.49 -18.40 2.91
N GLU A 171 30.93 -19.66 2.88
CA GLU A 171 32.27 -20.06 2.43
C GLU A 171 32.49 -19.95 0.91
N SER A 172 31.43 -19.63 0.15
CA SER A 172 31.53 -19.48 -1.31
C SER A 172 32.47 -18.34 -1.71
N GLY A 173 33.49 -18.65 -2.50
CA GLY A 173 34.38 -17.66 -3.10
C GLY A 173 33.73 -16.74 -4.15
N ASN A 174 32.44 -16.93 -4.48
CA ASN A 174 31.76 -16.17 -5.53
C ASN A 174 30.34 -15.69 -5.16
N ILE A 175 30.23 -15.00 -4.01
CA ILE A 175 28.97 -14.42 -3.53
C ILE A 175 28.36 -13.45 -4.56
N LYS A 176 29.17 -12.69 -5.30
CA LYS A 176 28.69 -11.75 -6.32
C LYS A 176 27.86 -12.45 -7.41
N ASN A 177 28.27 -13.64 -7.85
CA ASN A 177 27.49 -14.42 -8.80
C ASN A 177 26.22 -15.00 -8.16
N LEU A 178 26.28 -15.45 -6.90
CA LEU A 178 25.09 -15.91 -6.19
C LEU A 178 24.02 -14.82 -6.10
N ILE A 179 24.41 -13.58 -5.77
CA ILE A 179 23.49 -12.44 -5.73
C ILE A 179 22.87 -12.24 -7.13
N ALA A 180 23.67 -12.17 -8.18
CA ALA A 180 23.17 -11.95 -9.54
C ALA A 180 22.20 -13.04 -10.01
N VAL A 181 22.48 -14.31 -9.70
CA VAL A 181 21.62 -15.45 -10.02
C VAL A 181 20.29 -15.37 -9.25
N ASN A 182 20.34 -15.11 -7.94
CA ASN A 182 19.12 -14.98 -7.14
C ASN A 182 18.25 -13.79 -7.57
N LEU A 183 18.86 -12.64 -7.92
CA LEU A 183 18.12 -11.50 -8.47
C LEU A 183 17.42 -11.85 -9.78
N ARG A 184 18.06 -12.64 -10.64
CA ARG A 184 17.44 -13.12 -11.89
C ARG A 184 16.27 -14.08 -11.62
N HIS A 185 16.41 -14.97 -10.63
CA HIS A 185 15.32 -15.87 -10.24
C HIS A 185 14.14 -15.10 -9.65
N ILE A 186 14.38 -14.16 -8.73
CA ILE A 186 13.35 -13.27 -8.19
C ILE A 186 12.61 -12.55 -9.32
N LYS A 187 13.33 -12.02 -10.31
CA LYS A 187 12.73 -11.36 -11.46
C LYS A 187 11.76 -12.28 -12.19
N ASN A 188 12.22 -13.48 -12.55
CA ASN A 188 11.42 -14.46 -13.30
C ASN A 188 10.21 -14.97 -12.48
N ASP A 189 10.40 -15.21 -11.19
CA ASP A 189 9.36 -15.74 -10.32
C ASP A 189 8.26 -14.70 -10.06
N LEU A 190 8.61 -13.41 -9.95
CA LEU A 190 7.65 -12.30 -9.87
C LEU A 190 6.97 -11.99 -11.23
N GLU A 191 7.60 -12.32 -12.35
CA GLU A 191 6.98 -12.19 -13.68
C GLU A 191 5.76 -13.12 -13.82
N VAL A 192 5.73 -14.26 -13.12
CA VAL A 192 4.55 -15.15 -13.04
C VAL A 192 3.35 -14.45 -12.40
N ALA A 193 3.58 -13.46 -11.53
CA ALA A 193 2.54 -12.59 -10.97
C ALA A 193 2.21 -11.39 -11.88
N GLY A 194 2.76 -11.33 -13.10
CA GLY A 194 2.54 -10.24 -14.05
C GLY A 194 3.39 -8.99 -13.80
N ILE A 195 4.42 -9.08 -12.96
CA ILE A 195 5.33 -7.97 -12.63
C ILE A 195 6.60 -8.08 -13.46
N LYS A 196 6.65 -7.39 -14.59
CA LYS A 196 7.75 -7.49 -15.58
C LYS A 196 9.04 -6.79 -15.13
N GLU A 197 8.90 -5.65 -14.45
CA GLU A 197 10.02 -4.81 -14.00
C GLU A 197 10.19 -4.87 -12.47
N SER A 198 10.22 -6.08 -11.93
CA SER A 198 10.26 -6.31 -10.48
C SER A 198 11.59 -5.95 -9.83
N VAL A 199 12.72 -6.20 -10.50
CA VAL A 199 14.07 -5.93 -10.00
C VAL A 199 14.72 -4.83 -10.82
N VAL A 200 15.19 -3.77 -10.16
CA VAL A 200 15.81 -2.61 -10.79
C VAL A 200 17.18 -2.36 -10.18
N CYS A 201 18.16 -2.01 -11.02
CA CYS A 201 19.48 -1.57 -10.58
C CYS A 201 19.67 -0.10 -10.98
N ARG A 202 19.91 0.78 -10.01
CA ARG A 202 20.20 2.22 -10.21
C ARG A 202 21.35 2.61 -9.32
N GLU A 203 22.36 3.29 -9.86
CA GLU A 203 23.50 3.80 -9.08
C GLU A 203 24.16 2.73 -8.17
N ASN A 204 24.38 1.52 -8.72
CA ASN A 204 24.95 0.36 -8.00
C ASN A 204 24.12 -0.12 -6.79
N ARG A 205 22.85 0.23 -6.72
CA ARG A 205 21.88 -0.26 -5.74
C ARG A 205 20.79 -1.08 -6.42
N TYR A 206 20.36 -2.13 -5.75
CA TYR A 206 19.29 -3.02 -6.17
C TYR A 206 18.02 -2.70 -5.41
N PHE A 207 16.91 -2.73 -6.13
CA PHE A 207 15.59 -2.39 -5.64
C PHE A 207 14.57 -3.43 -6.11
N ILE A 208 13.54 -3.63 -5.31
CA ILE A 208 12.30 -4.25 -5.77
C ILE A 208 11.29 -3.15 -6.06
N CYS A 209 10.71 -3.15 -7.26
CA CYS A 209 9.63 -2.23 -7.59
C CYS A 209 8.39 -2.61 -6.78
N ARG A 210 8.12 -1.83 -5.73
CA ARG A 210 6.97 -2.02 -4.83
C ARG A 210 5.66 -1.45 -5.38
N ASP A 211 5.68 -0.75 -6.52
CA ASP A 211 4.48 -0.12 -7.08
C ASP A 211 3.37 -1.13 -7.34
N GLU A 212 3.72 -2.36 -7.75
CA GLU A 212 2.78 -3.44 -8.05
C GLU A 212 2.71 -4.52 -6.95
N ILE A 213 3.43 -4.34 -5.83
CA ILE A 213 3.46 -5.28 -4.69
C ILE A 213 2.87 -4.59 -3.46
N GLU A 214 1.96 -5.24 -2.75
CA GLU A 214 1.50 -4.79 -1.44
C GLU A 214 2.17 -5.59 -0.34
N CYS A 215 2.73 -4.92 0.67
CA CYS A 215 3.34 -5.58 1.81
C CYS A 215 2.51 -5.35 3.08
N ASP A 216 2.26 -6.40 3.84
CA ASP A 216 1.50 -6.30 5.10
C ASP A 216 2.18 -5.43 6.16
N PHE A 217 3.51 -5.38 6.23
CA PHE A 217 4.22 -4.51 7.15
C PHE A 217 3.98 -3.02 6.86
N GLU A 218 3.80 -2.63 5.59
CA GLU A 218 3.46 -1.26 5.22
C GLU A 218 2.01 -0.92 5.63
N LEU A 219 1.11 -1.92 5.60
CA LEU A 219 -0.24 -1.76 6.16
C LEU A 219 -0.17 -1.54 7.67
N PHE A 220 0.64 -2.35 8.35
CA PHE A 220 0.83 -2.28 9.80
C PHE A 220 1.45 -0.96 10.25
N GLU A 221 2.48 -0.46 9.55
CA GLU A 221 3.07 0.85 9.84
C GLU A 221 2.08 1.98 9.64
N ARG A 222 1.29 1.96 8.55
CA ARG A 222 0.24 2.96 8.33
C ARG A 222 -0.82 2.93 9.42
N ALA A 223 -1.32 1.74 9.78
CA ALA A 223 -2.28 1.58 10.87
C ALA A 223 -1.70 2.07 12.21
N TYR A 224 -0.40 1.90 12.44
CA TYR A 224 0.26 2.43 13.64
C TYR A 224 0.34 3.96 13.66
N GLU A 225 0.62 4.59 12.52
CA GLU A 225 0.57 6.05 12.41
C GLU A 225 -0.83 6.59 12.74
N GLU A 226 -1.88 5.94 12.24
CA GLU A 226 -3.27 6.32 12.56
C GLU A 226 -3.63 6.08 14.03
N PHE A 227 -3.17 4.97 14.60
CA PHE A 227 -3.31 4.66 16.02
C PHE A 227 -2.72 5.78 16.90
N LYS A 228 -1.54 6.33 16.54
CA LYS A 228 -0.92 7.43 17.28
C LYS A 228 -1.74 8.73 17.24
N LEU A 229 -2.52 8.97 16.20
CA LEU A 229 -3.29 10.20 16.03
C LEU A 229 -4.60 10.18 16.82
N ASN A 230 -5.39 9.11 16.69
CA ASN A 230 -6.77 9.10 17.18
C ASN A 230 -7.05 8.07 18.28
N ASN A 231 -6.18 7.07 18.46
CA ASN A 231 -6.31 5.95 19.41
C ASN A 231 -7.75 5.38 19.54
N ALA A 232 -8.53 5.41 18.46
CA ALA A 232 -9.91 4.98 18.51
C ALA A 232 -9.97 3.45 18.39
N ALA A 233 -10.97 2.83 19.05
CA ALA A 233 -11.05 1.39 19.22
C ALA A 233 -11.08 0.61 17.89
N ALA A 234 -11.56 1.21 16.81
CA ALA A 234 -11.54 0.61 15.47
C ALA A 234 -10.11 0.47 14.94
N GLN A 235 -9.29 1.52 15.06
CA GLN A 235 -7.89 1.55 14.63
C GLN A 235 -7.03 0.58 15.44
N VAL A 236 -7.29 0.47 16.75
CA VAL A 236 -6.58 -0.52 17.59
C VAL A 236 -6.89 -1.94 17.11
N ARG A 237 -8.17 -2.27 16.84
CA ARG A 237 -8.56 -3.59 16.34
C ARG A 237 -7.94 -3.91 14.98
N GLU A 238 -7.92 -2.95 14.07
CA GLU A 238 -7.28 -3.10 12.76
C GLU A 238 -5.78 -3.38 12.91
N LEU A 239 -5.06 -2.57 13.69
CA LEU A 239 -3.63 -2.74 13.94
C LEU A 239 -3.30 -4.12 14.53
N LEU A 240 -4.08 -4.58 15.51
CA LEU A 240 -3.90 -5.92 16.09
C LEU A 240 -4.20 -7.04 15.09
N SER A 241 -5.15 -6.85 14.18
CA SER A 241 -5.51 -7.87 13.17
C SER A 241 -4.44 -8.05 12.09
N LEU A 242 -3.62 -7.02 11.84
CA LEU A 242 -2.53 -7.05 10.86
C LEU A 242 -1.31 -7.81 11.38
N TYR A 243 -1.06 -7.79 12.69
CA TYR A 243 0.06 -8.50 13.32
C TYR A 243 -0.29 -9.98 13.54
N LYS A 244 0.01 -10.83 12.54
CA LYS A 244 -0.26 -12.28 12.61
C LYS A 244 0.87 -13.09 13.25
N GLY A 245 2.05 -12.51 13.38
CA GLY A 245 3.24 -13.15 13.92
C GLY A 245 4.45 -12.23 13.86
N GLU A 246 5.57 -12.72 14.38
CA GLU A 246 6.85 -12.00 14.30
C GLU A 246 7.21 -11.72 12.84
N TYR A 247 7.70 -10.51 12.58
CA TYR A 247 8.18 -10.11 11.25
C TYR A 247 9.25 -11.08 10.74
N LEU A 248 9.03 -11.69 9.57
CA LEU A 248 9.95 -12.63 8.93
C LEU A 248 10.36 -13.78 9.87
N SER A 249 9.37 -14.43 10.49
CA SER A 249 9.58 -15.44 11.53
C SER A 249 10.30 -16.70 11.04
N ASP A 250 10.32 -16.97 9.74
CA ASP A 250 10.99 -18.13 9.14
C ASP A 250 12.45 -17.86 8.73
N PHE A 251 12.93 -16.62 8.89
CA PHE A 251 14.32 -16.26 8.69
C PHE A 251 15.03 -15.94 10.02
N GLU A 252 16.25 -16.45 10.14
CA GLU A 252 17.22 -16.04 11.17
C GLU A 252 17.96 -14.76 10.69
N ALA A 253 17.18 -13.79 10.23
CA ALA A 253 17.65 -12.57 9.59
C ALA A 253 18.08 -11.54 10.65
N LEU A 254 19.36 -11.51 11.00
CA LEU A 254 19.91 -10.52 11.96
C LEU A 254 19.64 -9.07 11.53
N TRP A 255 19.60 -8.82 10.23
CA TRP A 255 19.29 -7.50 9.67
C TRP A 255 17.86 -7.04 9.98
N ALA A 256 16.93 -7.97 10.24
CA ALA A 256 15.53 -7.68 10.54
C ALA A 256 15.24 -7.49 12.04
N THR A 257 16.20 -7.80 12.93
CA THR A 257 15.99 -7.85 14.39
C THR A 257 15.41 -6.57 14.98
N ALA A 258 15.92 -5.40 14.57
CA ALA A 258 15.39 -4.12 15.07
C ALA A 258 13.91 -3.93 14.72
N LYS A 259 13.51 -4.33 13.51
CA LYS A 259 12.12 -4.23 13.03
C LYS A 259 11.21 -5.25 13.71
N LYS A 260 11.70 -6.48 13.95
CA LYS A 260 11.02 -7.50 14.76
C LYS A 260 10.65 -6.98 16.14
N ILE A 261 11.63 -6.41 16.86
CA ILE A 261 11.44 -5.83 18.20
C ILE A 261 10.43 -4.69 18.14
N ARG A 262 10.64 -3.71 17.25
CA ARG A 262 9.76 -2.54 17.11
C ARG A 262 8.30 -2.95 16.87
N TYR A 263 8.05 -3.90 15.97
CA TYR A 263 6.69 -4.33 15.66
C TYR A 263 6.03 -5.09 16.81
N HIS A 264 6.79 -5.90 17.53
CA HIS A 264 6.31 -6.55 18.74
C HIS A 264 5.92 -5.54 19.83
N GLU A 265 6.75 -4.50 20.05
CA GLU A 265 6.46 -3.43 21.01
C GLU A 265 5.20 -2.63 20.63
N ILE A 266 5.03 -2.32 19.33
CA ILE A 266 3.83 -1.66 18.82
C ILE A 266 2.58 -2.51 19.11
N TYR A 267 2.65 -3.81 18.83
CA TYR A 267 1.55 -4.74 19.07
C TYR A 267 1.18 -4.80 20.57
N GLU A 268 2.17 -4.95 21.46
CA GLU A 268 1.94 -4.99 22.90
C GLU A 268 1.36 -3.66 23.43
N LYS A 269 1.82 -2.52 22.90
CA LYS A 269 1.24 -1.21 23.22
C LYS A 269 -0.23 -1.13 22.82
N ALA A 270 -0.55 -1.50 21.58
CA ALA A 270 -1.93 -1.48 21.07
C ALA A 270 -2.85 -2.40 21.88
N LYS A 271 -2.37 -3.60 22.24
CA LYS A 271 -3.10 -4.57 23.05
C LYS A 271 -3.44 -4.05 24.45
N LYS A 272 -2.55 -3.27 25.06
CA LYS A 272 -2.80 -2.60 26.35
C LYS A 272 -3.85 -1.50 26.24
N SER A 273 -3.93 -0.79 25.11
CA SER A 273 -4.91 0.29 24.91
C SER A 273 -6.36 -0.19 24.75
N LEU A 274 -6.59 -1.50 24.55
CA LEU A 274 -7.93 -2.12 24.51
C LEU A 274 -8.41 -2.66 25.87
N ARG A 275 -7.53 -2.72 26.88
CA ARG A 275 -7.84 -3.15 28.24
C ARG A 275 -8.23 -1.97 29.10
#